data_AF-A0A256I8M9-F1
#
_entry.id   AF-A0A256I8M9-F1
#
_cell.length_a   1.000
_cell.length_b   1.000
_cell.length_c   1.000
_cell.angle_alpha   90.00
_cell.angle_beta   90.00
_cell.angle_gamma   90.00
#
_symmetry.space_group_name_H-M   'P 1'
#
loop_
_entity.id
_entity.type
_entity.pdbx_description
1 polymer ?
#
loop_
_entity_poly.entity_id
_entity_poly.type
_entity_poly.pdbx_seq_one_letter_code
_entity_poly.pdbx_strand_id
1 'polypeptide(L)' 'MYNDLISDVIKAIAHSKDMEPEELDIVLQDHIDPDALETLVKHDKGTWSLQFALPEQTVMVESNGQILVNGQFEQCWGSD' A
#
# COMPACT_ATOMS: atom_id res chain seq x y z
N MET A 1 6.14 -16.88 -3.68
CA MET A 1 5.29 -15.83 -4.27
C MET A 1 4.81 -14.99 -3.10
N TYR A 2 5.64 -14.03 -2.72
CA TYR A 2 5.39 -12.99 -1.72
C TYR A 2 5.13 -11.71 -2.52
N ASN A 3 4.31 -10.78 -2.03
CA ASN A 3 4.17 -9.38 -2.54
C ASN A 3 3.19 -9.04 -3.68
N ASP A 4 2.00 -9.63 -3.73
CA ASP A 4 0.95 -9.09 -4.62
C ASP A 4 0.40 -7.75 -4.09
N LEU A 5 -0.01 -7.71 -2.82
CA LEU A 5 -0.46 -6.49 -2.14
C LEU A 5 0.61 -5.40 -2.11
N ILE A 6 1.86 -5.72 -1.76
CA ILE A 6 2.93 -4.73 -1.65
C ILE A 6 3.15 -4.08 -3.03
N SER A 7 3.17 -4.89 -4.09
CA SER A 7 3.26 -4.37 -5.46
C SER A 7 2.07 -3.48 -5.82
N ASP A 8 0.84 -3.84 -5.44
CA ASP A 8 -0.34 -3.00 -5.69
C ASP A 8 -0.26 -1.69 -4.91
N VAL A 9 0.09 -1.71 -3.63
CA VAL A 9 0.25 -0.48 -2.85
C VAL A 9 1.29 0.43 -3.49
N ILE A 10 2.44 -0.11 -3.89
CA ILE A 10 3.50 0.65 -4.55
C ILE A 10 3.03 1.21 -5.90
N LYS A 11 2.37 0.41 -6.74
CA LYS A 11 1.84 0.88 -8.04
C LYS A 11 0.82 2.00 -7.88
N ALA A 12 -0.07 1.92 -6.89
CA ALA A 12 -1.07 2.96 -6.62
C ALA A 12 -0.39 4.29 -6.27
N ILE A 13 0.59 4.22 -5.37
CA ILE A 13 1.38 5.35 -4.90
C ILE A 13 2.21 5.96 -6.04
N ALA A 14 2.81 5.10 -6.87
CA ALA A 14 3.62 5.43 -8.04
C ALA A 14 2.82 6.17 -9.09
N HIS A 15 1.64 5.63 -9.41
CA HIS A 15 0.71 6.24 -10.35
C HIS A 15 0.24 7.62 -9.86
N SER A 16 -0.06 7.78 -8.57
CA SER A 16 -0.45 9.07 -8.00
C SER A 16 0.70 10.11 -8.00
N LYS A 17 1.95 9.64 -7.89
CA LYS A 17 3.16 10.48 -7.91
C LYS A 17 3.76 10.72 -9.30
N ASP A 18 3.27 10.05 -10.34
CA ASP A 18 3.93 9.99 -11.66
C ASP A 18 5.40 9.53 -11.53
N MET A 19 5.66 8.61 -10.60
CA MET A 19 7.00 8.07 -10.29
C MET A 19 7.07 6.59 -10.64
N GLU A 20 8.29 6.07 -10.79
CA GLU A 20 8.47 4.63 -10.97
C GLU A 20 8.27 3.87 -9.65
N PRO A 21 7.61 2.70 -9.69
CA PRO A 21 7.37 1.88 -8.49
C PRO A 21 8.67 1.43 -7.82
N GLU A 22 9.76 1.33 -8.58
CA GLU A 22 11.08 0.91 -8.10
C GLU A 22 11.69 1.91 -7.11
N GLU A 23 11.50 3.22 -7.36
CA GLU A 23 11.97 4.27 -6.45
C GLU A 23 11.12 4.32 -5.18
N LEU A 24 9.85 3.96 -5.29
CA LEU A 24 8.92 3.93 -4.17
C LEU A 24 9.06 2.69 -3.29
N ASP A 25 9.43 1.53 -3.84
CA ASP A 25 9.69 0.32 -3.06
C ASP A 25 10.79 0.56 -2.00
N ILE A 26 11.87 1.24 -2.40
CA ILE A 26 12.98 1.60 -1.52
C ILE A 26 12.51 2.56 -0.41
N VAL A 27 11.65 3.53 -0.73
CA VAL A 27 11.11 4.50 0.24
C VAL A 27 10.05 3.87 1.15
N LEU A 28 9.24 2.93 0.63
CA LEU A 28 8.18 2.29 1.41
C LEU A 28 8.78 1.41 2.51
N GLN A 29 9.83 0.63 2.19
CA GLN A 29 10.55 -0.21 3.18
C GLN A 29 11.22 0.61 4.29
N ASP A 30 11.59 1.87 4.01
CA ASP A 30 12.17 2.78 5.01
C ASP A 30 11.11 3.33 5.99
N HIS A 31 9.86 3.46 5.53
CA HIS A 31 8.76 4.00 6.32
C HIS A 31 7.85 2.94 6.96
N ILE A 32 7.69 1.80 6.30
CA ILE A 32 6.82 0.68 6.68
C ILE A 32 7.55 -0.63 6.41
N ASP A 33 7.49 -1.53 7.39
CA ASP A 33 7.99 -2.89 7.21
C ASP A 33 6.99 -3.69 6.35
N PRO A 34 7.36 -4.10 5.12
CA PRO A 34 6.46 -4.82 4.23
C PRO A 34 5.99 -6.16 4.81
N ASP A 35 6.83 -6.82 5.62
CA ASP A 35 6.52 -8.07 6.29
C ASP A 35 5.45 -7.88 7.38
N ALA A 36 5.43 -6.71 8.03
CA ALA A 36 4.39 -6.33 8.98
C ALA A 36 3.03 -6.12 8.29
N LEU A 37 3.01 -5.52 7.09
CA LEU A 37 1.77 -5.36 6.32
C LEU A 37 1.22 -6.72 5.87
N GLU A 38 2.08 -7.61 5.38
CA GLU A 38 1.69 -8.97 5.04
C GLU A 38 1.19 -9.75 6.25
N THR A 39 1.83 -9.58 7.41
CA THR A 39 1.40 -10.21 8.65
C THR A 39 0.03 -9.68 9.09
N LEU A 40 -0.21 -8.38 8.98
CA LEU A 40 -1.52 -7.76 9.22
C LEU A 40 -2.59 -8.37 8.32
N VAL A 41 -2.31 -8.52 7.03
CA VAL A 41 -3.25 -9.07 6.05
C VAL A 41 -3.52 -10.55 6.26
N LYS A 42 -2.48 -11.34 6.52
CA LYS A 42 -2.58 -12.80 6.68
C LYS A 42 -3.19 -13.19 8.02
N HIS A 43 -2.91 -12.43 9.07
CA HIS A 43 -3.22 -12.81 10.44
C HIS A 43 -4.50 -12.14 10.97
N ASP A 44 -4.89 -10.98 10.43
CA ASP A 44 -6.05 -10.24 10.91
C ASP A 44 -7.29 -10.56 10.06
N LYS A 45 -8.24 -11.30 10.63
CA LYS A 45 -9.60 -11.47 10.07
C LYS A 45 -10.53 -10.28 10.39
N GLY A 46 -9.99 -9.22 10.99
CA GLY A 46 -10.71 -8.04 11.41
C GLY A 46 -10.71 -6.93 10.34
N THR A 47 -11.40 -5.85 10.66
CA THR A 47 -11.37 -4.61 9.88
C THR A 47 -10.22 -3.76 10.38
N TRP A 48 -9.20 -3.56 9.54
CA TRP A 48 -8.11 -2.65 9.82
C TRP A 48 -7.97 -1.63 8.69
N SER A 49 -7.51 -0.43 9.05
CA SER A 49 -7.21 0.65 8.12
C SER A 49 -5.84 1.17 8.48
N LEU A 50 -4.88 1.04 7.58
CA LEU A 50 -3.51 1.49 7.75
C LEU A 50 -3.32 2.77 6.95
N GLN A 51 -3.05 3.86 7.64
CA GLN A 51 -2.81 5.16 7.03
C GLN A 51 -1.37 5.59 7.30
N PHE A 52 -0.66 5.98 6.25
CA PHE A 52 0.68 6.52 6.35
C PHE A 52 0.84 7.77 5.49
N ALA A 53 1.59 8.73 6.01
CA ALA A 53 1.90 9.97 5.33
C ALA A 53 3.30 9.86 4.73
N LEU A 54 3.37 9.85 3.40
CA LEU A 54 4.57 10.12 2.64
C LEU A 54 4.74 11.65 2.54
N PRO A 55 5.97 12.16 2.30
CA PRO A 55 6.24 13.60 2.28
C PRO A 55 5.37 14.43 1.33
N GLU A 56 4.73 13.80 0.34
CA GLU A 56 3.87 14.48 -0.65
C GLU A 56 2.45 13.90 -0.75
N GLN A 57 2.16 12.80 -0.05
CA GLN A 57 0.83 12.18 -0.14
C GLN A 57 0.51 11.29 1.05
N THR A 58 -0.78 11.15 1.33
CA THR A 58 -1.28 10.27 2.39
C THR A 58 -1.88 9.03 1.78
N VAL A 59 -1.33 7.87 2.09
CA VAL A 59 -1.83 6.59 1.60
C VAL A 59 -2.62 5.91 2.71
N MET A 60 -3.79 5.40 2.37
CA MET A 60 -4.65 4.64 3.24
C MET A 60 -4.94 3.30 2.58
N VAL A 61 -4.57 2.23 3.26
CA VAL A 61 -4.84 0.86 2.84
C VAL A 61 -5.85 0.27 3.80
N GLU A 62 -6.94 -0.25 3.28
CA GLU A 62 -7.99 -0.88 4.07
C GLU A 62 -7.95 -2.40 3.89
N SER A 63 -8.32 -3.13 4.95
CA SER A 63 -8.37 -4.60 4.94
C SER A 63 -9.42 -5.18 3.99
N ASN A 64 -10.33 -4.34 3.48
CA ASN A 64 -11.35 -4.66 2.49
C ASN A 64 -10.80 -4.80 1.06
N GLY A 65 -9.50 -4.61 0.85
CA GLY A 65 -8.92 -4.61 -0.49
C GLY A 65 -8.71 -3.23 -1.09
N GLN A 66 -9.07 -2.12 -0.43
CA GLN A 66 -9.03 -0.78 -1.04
C GLN A 66 -7.75 -0.03 -0.71
N ILE A 67 -7.18 0.64 -1.72
CA ILE A 67 -6.06 1.58 -1.58
C ILE A 67 -6.55 2.97 -1.97
N LEU A 68 -6.46 3.90 -1.02
CA LEU A 68 -6.75 5.31 -1.23
C LEU A 68 -5.46 6.12 -1.12
N VAL A 69 -5.22 7.00 -2.07
CA VAL A 69 -4.11 7.96 -2.05
C VAL A 69 -4.69 9.37 -1.99
N ASN A 70 -4.26 10.18 -1.03
CA ASN A 70 -4.83 11.48 -0.71
C ASN A 70 -6.35 11.48 -0.47
N GLY A 71 -6.89 10.35 -0.02
CA GLY A 71 -8.34 10.15 0.16
C GLY A 71 -9.10 9.87 -1.15
N GLN A 72 -8.40 9.69 -2.27
CA GLN A 72 -8.97 9.25 -3.54
C GLN A 72 -8.69 7.76 -3.73
N PHE A 73 -9.71 6.99 -4.10
CA PHE A 73 -9.54 5.57 -4.43
C PHE A 73 -8.70 5.44 -5.70
N GLU A 74 -7.54 4.79 -5.59
CA GLU A 74 -6.67 4.53 -6.73
C GLU A 74 -6.93 3.13 -7.29
N GLN A 75 -6.88 2.11 -6.43
CA GLN A 75 -7.11 0.72 -6.84
C GLN A 75 -7.45 -0.22 -5.69
N CYS A 76 -7.84 -1.45 -6.03
CA CYS A 76 -7.95 -2.53 -5.08
C CYS A 76 -6.74 -3.47 -5.14
N TRP A 77 -6.21 -3.86 -3.98
CA TRP A 77 -5.16 -4.86 -3.86
C TRP A 77 -5.72 -6.29 -3.93
N GLY A 78 -5.03 -7.19 -4.60
CA GLY A 78 -5.45 -8.59 -4.77
C GLY A 78 -6.43 -8.85 -5.91
N SER A 79 -6.40 -8.04 -6.97
CA SER A 79 -7.02 -8.38 -8.25
C SER A 79 -6.05 -9.17 -9.14
N ASP A 80 -5.82 -10.44 -8.83
CA ASP A 80 -5.31 -11.45 -9.79
C ASP A 80 -6.14 -12.74 -9.69
#